data_AF-A0A7D3WSW5-F1
#
_entry.id   AF-A0A7D3WSW5-F1
#
_cell.length_a   1.000
_cell.length_b   1.000
_cell.length_c   1.000
_cell.angle_alpha   90.00
_cell.angle_beta   90.00
_cell.angle_gamma   90.00
#
_symmetry.space_group_name_H-M   'P 1'
#
loop_
_entity.id
_entity.type
_entity.pdbx_description
1 polymer ?
#
loop_
_entity_poly.entity_id
_entity_poly.type
_entity_poly.pdbx_seq_one_letter_code
_entity_poly.pdbx_strand_id
1 'polypeptide(L)'
;MSLLLLAAGCHIDEAPAPTVATPVRLAMGAGTLVLNPSGYAPLSARLAFQAPMSGRVRLVIHGRHGAASDVVQQFSDEGTTHTVPILGLYANYANSVDVQLVNPAGQTLADTTLTIQTGPLPANMPTVSVAEGTPPADWGATFRWSVISAPSTRTCRSFSTITAKFAGCSTIPAVPS
;
A
#
# COMPACT_ATOMS: atom_id res chain seq x y z
N MET A 1 -33.18 -4.83 -67.66
CA MET A 1 -32.46 -5.93 -66.98
C MET A 1 -31.55 -5.29 -65.94
N SER A 2 -32.11 -4.99 -64.78
CA SER A 2 -31.42 -4.25 -63.71
C SER A 2 -30.73 -5.27 -62.80
N LEU A 3 -29.41 -5.22 -62.75
CA LEU A 3 -28.56 -6.09 -61.95
C LEU A 3 -28.36 -5.43 -60.57
N LEU A 4 -29.12 -5.86 -59.56
CA LEU A 4 -28.86 -5.51 -58.16
C LEU A 4 -27.65 -6.29 -57.66
N LEU A 5 -26.55 -5.62 -57.32
CA LEU A 5 -25.47 -6.17 -56.51
C LEU A 5 -25.82 -6.04 -55.02
N LEU A 6 -25.89 -7.17 -54.32
CA LEU A 6 -25.88 -7.24 -52.85
C LEU A 6 -24.45 -6.99 -52.36
N ALA A 7 -24.21 -5.86 -51.70
CA ALA A 7 -23.04 -5.70 -50.85
C ALA A 7 -23.39 -6.26 -49.45
N ALA A 8 -22.73 -7.36 -49.09
CA ALA A 8 -22.77 -7.93 -47.75
C ALA A 8 -22.12 -6.94 -46.76
N GLY A 9 -22.92 -6.38 -45.85
CA GLY A 9 -22.42 -5.61 -44.72
C GLY A 9 -21.83 -6.55 -43.68
N CYS A 10 -20.51 -6.52 -43.50
CA CYS A 10 -19.87 -7.05 -42.30
C CYS A 10 -20.26 -6.15 -41.13
N HIS A 11 -21.29 -6.55 -40.37
CA HIS A 11 -21.49 -6.02 -39.03
C HIS A 11 -20.36 -6.56 -38.16
N ILE A 12 -19.46 -5.67 -37.74
CA ILE A 12 -18.63 -5.90 -36.56
C ILE A 12 -19.64 -5.92 -35.41
N ASP A 13 -19.94 -7.10 -34.88
CA ASP A 13 -20.61 -7.23 -33.58
C ASP A 13 -19.69 -6.58 -32.55
N GLU A 14 -19.96 -5.31 -32.26
CA GLU A 14 -19.42 -4.62 -31.09
C GLU A 14 -19.87 -5.43 -29.88
N ALA A 15 -18.98 -6.27 -29.36
CA ALA A 15 -19.22 -6.97 -28.10
C ALA A 15 -19.67 -5.90 -27.09
N PRO A 16 -20.82 -6.08 -26.41
CA PRO A 16 -21.33 -5.07 -25.51
C PRO A 16 -20.22 -4.72 -24.53
N ALA A 17 -19.85 -3.42 -24.49
CA ALA A 17 -18.87 -2.91 -23.55
C ALA A 17 -19.20 -3.49 -22.17
N PRO A 18 -18.21 -4.02 -21.42
CA PRO A 18 -18.48 -4.62 -20.13
C PRO A 18 -19.24 -3.58 -19.30
N THR A 19 -20.50 -3.88 -19.00
CA THR A 19 -21.36 -2.97 -18.28
C THR A 19 -20.64 -2.64 -16.98
N VAL A 20 -20.15 -1.41 -16.86
CA VAL A 20 -19.46 -0.95 -15.65
C VAL A 20 -20.54 -0.90 -14.58
N ALA A 21 -20.68 -2.00 -13.85
CA ALA A 21 -21.58 -2.08 -12.73
C ALA A 21 -21.13 -1.04 -11.71
N THR A 22 -21.95 -0.01 -11.49
CA THR A 22 -21.68 1.01 -10.49
C THR A 22 -21.49 0.31 -9.14
N PRO A 23 -20.37 0.55 -8.43
CA PRO A 23 -20.14 -0.10 -7.16
C PRO A 23 -21.17 0.33 -6.13
N VAL A 24 -21.71 -0.65 -5.40
CA VAL A 24 -22.67 -0.45 -4.31
C VAL A 24 -21.96 0.20 -3.11
N ARG A 25 -22.63 1.07 -2.34
CA ARG A 25 -21.99 1.62 -1.14
C ARG A 25 -22.04 0.64 0.03
N LEU A 26 -20.91 0.38 0.68
CA LEU A 26 -20.84 -0.45 1.89
C LEU A 26 -21.42 0.34 3.09
N ALA A 27 -22.47 -0.21 3.71
CA ALA A 27 -23.02 0.35 4.94
C ALA A 27 -22.19 -0.08 6.15
N MET A 28 -21.56 0.88 6.82
CA MET A 28 -20.74 0.65 8.01
C MET A 28 -21.57 0.97 9.26
N GLY A 29 -21.78 -0.02 10.14
CA GLY A 29 -22.47 0.17 11.41
C GLY A 29 -21.61 0.87 12.47
N ALA A 30 -22.24 1.46 13.47
CA ALA A 30 -21.54 1.99 14.64
C ALA A 30 -20.80 0.85 15.39
N GLY A 31 -19.53 1.06 15.77
CA GLY A 31 -18.73 0.08 16.50
C GLY A 31 -18.00 -0.97 15.65
N THR A 32 -18.10 -0.88 14.31
CA THR A 32 -17.36 -1.73 13.37
C THR A 32 -15.86 -1.44 13.34
N LEU A 33 -15.45 -0.24 13.74
CA LEU A 33 -14.07 0.22 13.76
C LEU A 33 -13.56 0.34 15.21
N VAL A 34 -12.45 -0.35 15.50
CA VAL A 34 -11.76 -0.29 16.80
C VAL A 34 -10.33 0.18 16.58
N LEU A 35 -9.96 1.33 17.14
CA LEU A 35 -8.59 1.85 17.09
C LEU A 35 -7.71 1.12 18.12
N ASN A 36 -6.46 0.82 17.73
CA ASN A 36 -5.48 0.16 18.58
C ASN A 36 -6.03 -1.07 19.33
N PRO A 37 -6.56 -2.08 18.62
CA PRO A 37 -7.20 -3.23 19.24
C PRO A 37 -6.25 -4.04 20.14
N SER A 38 -4.94 -3.95 19.91
CA SER A 38 -3.92 -4.64 20.72
C SER A 38 -3.42 -3.82 21.91
N GLY A 39 -3.72 -2.53 21.99
CA GLY A 39 -3.15 -1.59 22.97
C GLY A 39 -1.72 -1.12 22.66
N TYR A 40 -0.95 -1.86 21.87
CA TYR A 40 0.46 -1.57 21.57
C TYR A 40 0.70 -0.91 20.21
N ALA A 41 -0.29 -0.92 19.31
CA ALA A 41 -0.16 -0.45 17.95
C ALA A 41 -1.09 0.76 17.70
N PRO A 42 -0.70 1.98 18.16
CA PRO A 42 -1.54 3.17 18.09
C PRO A 42 -1.87 3.61 16.65
N LEU A 43 -1.08 3.17 15.67
CA LEU A 43 -1.25 3.46 14.23
C LEU A 43 -1.91 2.31 13.46
N SER A 44 -2.73 1.53 14.16
CA SER A 44 -3.50 0.43 13.61
C SER A 44 -4.97 0.53 14.04
N ALA A 45 -5.85 -0.05 13.23
CA ALA A 45 -7.23 -0.26 13.59
C ALA A 45 -7.69 -1.65 13.16
N ARG A 46 -8.79 -2.13 13.73
CA ARG A 46 -9.50 -3.32 13.27
C ARG A 46 -10.87 -2.91 12.77
N LEU A 47 -11.18 -3.35 11.56
CA LEU A 47 -12.46 -3.11 10.91
C LEU A 47 -13.19 -4.44 10.76
N ALA A 48 -14.37 -4.55 11.34
CA ALA A 48 -15.24 -5.71 11.24
C ALA A 48 -16.59 -5.28 10.65
N PHE A 49 -16.95 -5.80 9.48
CA PHE A 49 -18.18 -5.41 8.78
C PHE A 49 -18.79 -6.59 8.02
N GLN A 50 -20.07 -6.44 7.67
CA GLN A 50 -20.81 -7.39 6.85
C GLN A 50 -21.08 -6.77 5.48
N ALA A 51 -20.59 -7.43 4.43
CA ALA A 51 -20.79 -7.07 3.05
C ALA A 51 -22.14 -7.63 2.52
N PRO A 52 -22.79 -6.91 1.58
CA PRO A 52 -24.05 -7.38 0.98
C PRO A 52 -23.85 -8.56 0.01
N MET A 53 -22.62 -8.78 -0.46
CA MET A 53 -22.25 -9.81 -1.43
C MET A 53 -20.92 -10.44 -1.02
N SER A 54 -20.64 -11.65 -1.52
CA SER A 54 -19.35 -12.32 -1.25
C SER A 54 -18.25 -11.71 -2.11
N GLY A 55 -17.13 -11.32 -1.50
CA GLY A 55 -15.97 -10.79 -2.22
C GLY A 55 -14.72 -10.72 -1.36
N ARG A 56 -13.63 -10.22 -1.95
CA ARG A 56 -12.37 -9.93 -1.28
C ARG A 56 -12.31 -8.49 -0.83
N VAL A 57 -11.64 -8.22 0.28
CA VAL A 57 -11.48 -6.85 0.78
C VAL A 57 -10.16 -6.26 0.27
N ARG A 58 -10.24 -5.06 -0.32
CA ARG A 58 -9.11 -4.23 -0.70
C ARG A 58 -9.22 -2.89 0.05
N LEU A 59 -8.16 -2.49 0.71
CA LEU A 59 -8.08 -1.25 1.46
C LEU A 59 -7.02 -0.35 0.82
N VAL A 60 -7.32 0.94 0.76
CA VAL A 60 -6.37 1.97 0.34
C VAL A 60 -6.36 3.05 1.41
N ILE A 61 -5.20 3.23 2.03
CA ILE A 61 -4.98 4.30 3.01
C ILE A 61 -4.27 5.41 2.25
N HIS A 62 -4.93 6.57 2.14
CA HIS A 62 -4.42 7.70 1.38
C HIS A 62 -3.24 8.37 2.09
N GLY A 63 -2.13 8.46 1.36
CA GLY A 63 -0.88 9.05 1.80
C GLY A 63 -0.89 10.58 1.78
N ARG A 64 0.03 11.19 2.53
CA ARG A 64 0.18 12.66 2.54
C ARG A 64 0.87 13.21 1.28
N HIS A 65 1.69 12.39 0.62
CA HIS A 65 2.47 12.79 -0.56
C HIS A 65 1.91 12.18 -1.85
N GLY A 66 0.58 12.14 -1.96
CA GLY A 66 -0.14 11.62 -3.12
C GLY A 66 -0.05 10.10 -3.26
N ALA A 67 -0.43 9.60 -4.44
CA ALA A 67 -0.65 8.18 -4.70
C ALA A 67 0.57 7.27 -4.46
N ALA A 68 1.79 7.82 -4.53
CA ALA A 68 3.02 7.07 -4.24
C ALA A 68 3.19 6.73 -2.74
N SER A 69 2.48 7.43 -1.87
CA SER A 69 2.46 7.18 -0.42
C SER A 69 1.24 6.39 0.03
N ASP A 70 0.37 5.98 -0.91
CA ASP A 70 -0.82 5.22 -0.56
C ASP A 70 -0.44 3.80 -0.15
N VAL A 71 -0.99 3.36 0.98
CA VAL A 71 -0.80 2.00 1.45
C VAL A 71 -1.98 1.16 0.98
N VAL A 72 -1.72 0.25 0.04
CA VAL A 72 -2.72 -0.69 -0.47
C VAL A 72 -2.57 -2.03 0.25
N GLN A 73 -3.66 -2.50 0.84
CA GLN A 73 -3.73 -3.81 1.49
C GLN A 73 -4.83 -4.63 0.83
N GLN A 74 -4.51 -5.85 0.40
CA GLN A 74 -5.50 -6.74 -0.21
C GLN A 74 -5.52 -8.06 0.55
N PHE A 75 -6.72 -8.49 0.92
CA PHE A 75 -6.94 -9.73 1.64
C PHE A 75 -7.47 -10.80 0.68
N SER A 76 -6.98 -12.03 0.84
CA SER A 76 -7.40 -13.18 0.03
C SER A 76 -8.67 -13.85 0.55
N ASP A 77 -9.15 -13.42 1.73
CA ASP A 77 -10.39 -13.93 2.33
C ASP A 77 -11.60 -13.53 1.48
N GLU A 78 -12.45 -14.51 1.17
CA GLU A 78 -13.67 -14.36 0.38
C GLU A 78 -14.87 -14.73 1.24
N GLY A 79 -15.82 -13.81 1.37
CA GLY A 79 -17.03 -14.05 2.13
C GLY A 79 -17.89 -12.81 2.23
N THR A 80 -18.90 -12.87 3.10
CA THR A 80 -19.78 -11.73 3.41
C THR A 80 -19.46 -11.10 4.76
N THR A 81 -18.70 -11.78 5.62
CA THR A 81 -18.30 -11.25 6.93
C THR A 81 -16.80 -11.11 6.94
N HIS A 82 -16.32 -9.89 7.18
CA HIS A 82 -14.89 -9.59 7.13
C HIS A 82 -14.44 -8.96 8.44
N THR A 83 -13.28 -9.40 8.92
CA THR A 83 -12.53 -8.74 9.99
C THR A 83 -11.12 -8.50 9.49
N VAL A 84 -10.81 -7.25 9.17
CA VAL A 84 -9.53 -6.87 8.55
C VAL A 84 -8.77 -5.89 9.44
N PRO A 85 -7.46 -6.09 9.64
CA PRO A 85 -6.61 -5.09 10.28
C PRO A 85 -6.24 -4.00 9.27
N ILE A 86 -6.42 -2.74 9.68
CA ILE A 86 -5.94 -1.57 8.97
C ILE A 86 -4.57 -1.22 9.55
N LEU A 87 -3.52 -1.29 8.72
CA LEU A 87 -2.14 -1.04 9.16
C LEU A 87 -1.54 0.14 8.41
N GLY A 88 -0.74 0.95 9.10
CA GLY A 88 -0.04 2.08 8.47
C GLY A 88 -0.85 3.38 8.48
N LEU A 89 -1.66 3.60 9.51
CA LEU A 89 -2.30 4.91 9.72
C LEU A 89 -1.23 5.95 10.08
N TYR A 90 -1.40 7.18 9.62
CA TYR A 90 -0.58 8.28 10.06
C TYR A 90 -1.00 8.77 11.44
N ALA A 91 -0.04 9.26 12.21
CA ALA A 91 -0.24 9.81 13.53
C ALA A 91 -0.78 11.24 13.54
N ASN A 92 -1.56 11.57 14.57
CA ASN A 92 -2.16 12.89 14.77
C ASN A 92 -2.83 13.41 13.49
N TYR A 93 -3.59 12.52 12.82
CA TYR A 93 -4.10 12.79 11.48
C TYR A 93 -5.47 12.15 11.25
N ALA A 94 -6.28 12.82 10.43
CA ALA A 94 -7.53 12.30 9.91
C ALA A 94 -7.23 11.47 8.66
N ASN A 95 -6.97 10.18 8.85
CA ASN A 95 -6.64 9.25 7.77
C ASN A 95 -7.88 8.96 6.93
N SER A 96 -7.80 9.13 5.62
CA SER A 96 -8.83 8.68 4.69
C SER A 96 -8.51 7.26 4.26
N VAL A 97 -9.43 6.33 4.51
CA VAL A 97 -9.27 4.92 4.18
C VAL A 97 -10.43 4.50 3.29
N ASP A 98 -10.12 4.13 2.05
CA ASP A 98 -11.09 3.53 1.15
C ASP A 98 -11.13 2.03 1.36
N VAL A 99 -12.33 1.51 1.57
CA VAL A 99 -12.60 0.09 1.73
C VAL A 99 -13.41 -0.36 0.53
N GLN A 100 -12.86 -1.27 -0.24
CA GLN A 100 -13.43 -1.80 -1.46
C GLN A 100 -13.65 -3.31 -1.31
N LEU A 101 -14.82 -3.77 -1.73
CA LEU A 101 -15.11 -5.17 -1.95
C LEU A 101 -14.90 -5.47 -3.43
N VAL A 102 -13.97 -6.37 -3.74
CA VAL A 102 -13.62 -6.75 -5.11
C VAL A 102 -14.02 -8.21 -5.38
N ASN A 103 -14.49 -8.49 -6.59
CA ASN A 103 -14.79 -9.85 -7.02
C ASN A 103 -13.49 -10.60 -7.43
N PRO A 104 -13.55 -11.92 -7.68
CA PRO A 104 -12.41 -12.68 -8.18
C PRO A 104 -11.85 -12.19 -9.53
N ALA A 105 -12.67 -11.47 -10.32
CA ALA A 105 -12.26 -10.82 -11.57
C ALA A 105 -11.59 -9.45 -11.34
N GLY A 106 -11.44 -8.99 -10.10
CA GLY A 106 -10.80 -7.72 -9.74
C GLY A 106 -11.69 -6.48 -9.89
N GLN A 107 -12.98 -6.64 -10.16
CA GLN A 107 -13.93 -5.54 -10.26
C GLN A 107 -14.46 -5.15 -8.87
N THR A 108 -14.54 -3.86 -8.60
CA THR A 108 -15.14 -3.32 -7.37
C THR A 108 -16.65 -3.54 -7.40
N LEU A 109 -17.14 -4.40 -6.51
CA LEU A 109 -18.56 -4.65 -6.29
C LEU A 109 -19.18 -3.60 -5.38
N ALA A 110 -18.43 -3.21 -4.34
CA ALA A 110 -18.89 -2.24 -3.38
C ALA A 110 -17.73 -1.43 -2.80
N ASP A 111 -17.98 -0.20 -2.37
CA ASP A 111 -16.96 0.65 -1.80
C ASP A 111 -17.51 1.57 -0.70
N THR A 112 -16.63 2.06 0.16
CA THR A 112 -16.93 3.13 1.11
C THR A 112 -15.63 3.82 1.54
N THR A 113 -15.73 5.06 2.00
CA THR A 113 -14.60 5.83 2.51
C THR A 113 -14.82 6.10 4.00
N LEU A 114 -13.82 5.78 4.80
CA LEU A 114 -13.81 5.98 6.24
C LEU A 114 -12.77 7.04 6.60
N THR A 115 -13.15 7.96 7.50
CA THR A 115 -12.20 8.90 8.10
C THR A 115 -11.87 8.44 9.51
N ILE A 116 -10.59 8.12 9.76
CA ILE A 116 -10.09 7.59 11.03
C ILE A 116 -9.13 8.61 11.65
N GLN A 117 -9.54 9.19 12.77
CA GLN A 117 -8.68 10.08 13.55
C GLN A 117 -7.79 9.26 14.49
N THR A 118 -6.47 9.45 14.39
CA THR A 118 -5.46 8.86 15.29
C THR A 118 -4.82 9.89 16.21
N GLY A 119 -4.51 9.46 17.45
CA GLY A 119 -3.75 10.28 18.40
C GLY A 119 -2.27 10.49 18.01
N PRO A 120 -1.55 11.35 18.76
CA PRO A 120 -0.11 11.52 18.61
C PRO A 120 0.66 10.25 19.02
N LEU A 121 1.89 10.10 18.50
CA LEU A 121 2.79 9.03 18.95
C LEU A 121 3.14 9.23 20.44
N PRO A 122 3.30 8.13 21.20
CA PRO A 122 3.85 8.22 22.54
C PRO A 122 5.31 8.72 22.47
N ALA A 123 5.69 9.56 23.43
CA ALA A 123 6.96 10.31 23.43
C ALA A 123 8.24 9.44 23.51
N ASN A 124 8.10 8.15 23.81
CA ASN A 124 9.20 7.20 23.96
C ASN A 124 9.56 6.46 22.65
N MET A 125 9.06 6.90 21.49
CA MET A 125 9.47 6.34 20.20
C MET A 125 10.77 6.99 19.69
N PRO A 126 11.73 6.20 19.16
CA PRO A 126 12.94 6.73 18.58
C PRO A 126 12.62 7.58 17.34
N THR A 127 13.23 8.76 17.24
CA THR A 127 13.10 9.62 16.07
C THR A 127 13.83 8.99 14.88
N VAL A 128 13.10 8.70 13.80
CA VAL A 128 13.68 8.24 12.54
C VAL A 128 13.88 9.45 11.63
N SER A 129 15.14 9.77 11.31
CA SER A 129 15.48 10.76 10.30
C SER A 129 15.83 10.05 8.99
N VAL A 130 15.09 10.33 7.92
CA VAL A 130 15.44 9.85 6.57
C VAL A 130 16.32 10.90 5.92
N ALA A 131 17.58 10.56 5.67
CA ALA A 131 18.44 11.36 4.80
C ALA A 131 18.11 11.03 3.34
N GLU A 132 17.65 12.03 2.58
CA GLU A 132 17.53 11.90 1.13
C GLU A 132 18.93 11.91 0.53
N GLY A 133 19.32 10.80 -0.10
CA GLY A 133 20.55 10.71 -0.88
C GLY A 133 20.25 10.94 -2.35
N THR A 134 20.81 11.99 -2.94
CA THR A 134 20.92 12.12 -4.40
C THR A 134 21.88 11.02 -4.89
N PRO A 135 21.45 10.06 -5.72
CA PRO A 135 22.36 9.06 -6.23
C PRO A 135 23.46 9.74 -7.09
N PRO A 136 24.73 9.36 -6.94
CA PRO A 136 25.80 9.79 -7.84
C PRO A 136 25.46 9.47 -9.31
N ALA A 137 25.76 10.41 -10.21
CA ALA A 137 25.33 10.38 -11.62
C ALA A 137 25.95 9.25 -12.47
N ASP A 138 26.93 8.54 -11.93
CA ASP A 138 27.70 7.47 -12.57
C ASP A 138 27.08 6.06 -12.41
N TRP A 139 25.99 5.93 -11.65
CA TRP A 139 25.33 4.66 -11.41
C TRP A 139 24.10 4.54 -12.31
N GLY A 140 24.30 3.93 -13.48
CA GLY A 140 23.20 3.44 -14.29
C GLY A 140 22.33 2.47 -13.49
N ALA A 141 21.22 2.99 -12.96
CA ALA A 141 20.06 2.29 -12.41
C ALA A 141 20.27 1.30 -11.23
N THR A 142 19.81 1.75 -10.06
CA THR A 142 18.85 1.04 -9.17
C THR A 142 19.33 -0.15 -8.33
N PHE A 143 19.86 0.13 -7.13
CA PHE A 143 19.63 -0.72 -5.94
C PHE A 143 19.62 0.17 -4.67
N ARG A 144 18.43 0.36 -4.05
CA ARG A 144 18.33 1.03 -2.75
C ARG A 144 18.63 0.03 -1.63
N TRP A 145 19.86 0.03 -1.12
CA TRP A 145 20.16 -0.56 0.18
C TRP A 145 19.88 0.49 1.27
N SER A 146 18.84 0.28 2.06
CA SER A 146 18.62 1.05 3.29
C SER A 146 19.60 0.54 4.35
N VAL A 147 20.68 1.29 4.59
CA VAL A 147 21.53 1.07 5.77
C VAL A 147 20.72 1.46 7.00
N ILE A 148 20.21 0.47 7.74
CA ILE A 148 19.70 0.71 9.09
C ILE A 148 20.93 0.84 9.99
N SER A 149 21.41 2.06 10.23
CA SER A 149 22.46 2.30 11.22
C SER A 149 21.84 2.26 12.62
N ALA A 150 21.84 1.07 13.24
CA ALA A 150 21.63 0.96 14.67
C ALA A 150 22.88 1.49 15.41
N PRO A 151 22.73 2.34 16.44
CA PRO A 151 23.85 2.80 17.25
C PRO A 151 24.20 1.71 18.27
N SER A 152 24.76 0.60 17.82
CA SER A 152 25.41 -0.35 18.71
C SER A 152 26.79 -0.67 18.19
N THR A 153 27.76 0.00 18.79
CA THR A 153 29.17 -0.38 18.85
C THR A 153 29.30 -1.89 19.04
N ARG A 154 29.74 -2.60 18.00
CA ARG A 154 30.88 -3.54 18.03
C ARG A 154 30.83 -4.51 16.84
N THR A 155 31.92 -4.43 16.06
CA THR A 155 32.56 -5.57 15.40
C THR A 155 31.84 -6.16 14.18
N CYS A 156 32.12 -5.58 13.01
CA CYS A 156 32.03 -6.31 11.73
C CYS A 156 32.93 -7.56 11.80
N ARG A 157 32.35 -8.74 12.04
CA ARG A 157 33.00 -10.00 11.69
C ARG A 157 32.57 -10.39 10.28
N SER A 158 33.58 -10.57 9.44
CA SER A 158 33.51 -11.06 8.06
C SER A 158 32.60 -12.29 7.93
N PHE A 159 31.59 -12.21 7.07
CA PHE A 159 31.00 -13.39 6.44
C PHE A 159 31.52 -13.45 5.01
N SER A 160 32.39 -14.42 4.78
CA SER A 160 32.99 -14.75 3.50
C SER A 160 31.92 -15.25 2.53
N THR A 161 31.98 -14.72 1.31
CA THR A 161 31.76 -15.35 -0.02
C THR A 161 30.79 -14.53 -0.86
N ILE A 162 31.32 -13.46 -1.47
CA ILE A 162 30.99 -12.98 -2.82
C ILE A 162 32.25 -12.22 -3.23
N THR A 163 32.82 -12.58 -4.38
CA THR A 163 33.97 -11.92 -4.99
C THR A 163 33.55 -10.51 -5.43
N ALA A 164 33.52 -9.57 -4.48
CA ALA A 164 33.51 -8.15 -4.74
C ALA A 164 34.95 -7.67 -4.57
N LYS A 165 35.53 -7.18 -5.66
CA LYS A 165 36.82 -6.50 -5.66
C LYS A 165 36.66 -5.20 -4.87
N PHE A 166 36.86 -5.25 -3.56
CA PHE A 166 36.91 -4.07 -2.71
C PHE A 166 38.12 -3.24 -3.11
N ALA A 167 37.89 -2.17 -3.87
CA ALA A 167 38.86 -1.10 -3.99
C ALA A 167 38.90 -0.35 -2.65
N GLY A 168 40.03 -0.48 -1.94
CA GLY A 168 40.55 0.50 -1.00
C GLY A 168 39.71 0.78 0.26
N CYS A 169 40.11 0.20 1.38
CA CYS A 169 39.87 0.80 2.68
C CYS A 169 40.67 2.12 2.74
N SER A 170 40.03 3.25 2.47
CA SER A 170 40.64 4.57 2.68
C SER A 170 40.51 4.92 4.15
N THR A 171 41.64 4.92 4.86
CA THR A 171 41.76 5.38 6.24
C THR A 171 41.36 6.84 6.34
N ILE A 172 40.31 7.15 7.11
CA ILE A 172 39.95 8.51 7.50
C ILE A 172 41.07 9.03 8.43
N PRO A 173 41.77 10.14 8.11
CA PRO A 173 42.77 10.69 9.02
C PRO A 173 42.12 11.28 10.27
N ALA A 174 42.76 11.05 11.41
CA ALA A 174 42.35 11.58 12.71
C ALA A 174 42.42 13.11 12.72
N VAL A 175 41.38 13.74 13.26
CA VAL A 175 41.31 15.18 13.52
C VAL A 175 42.22 15.49 14.72
N PRO A 176 43.21 16.38 14.62
CA PRO A 176 44.03 16.78 15.76
C PRO A 176 43.24 17.70 16.71
N SER A 177 43.54 17.54 17.99
CA SER A 177 42.91 18.13 19.19
C SER A 177 42.76 19.65 19.20
#